data_AF-A0A357CS17-F1
#
_entry.id   AF-A0A357CS17-F1
#
_cell.length_a   1.000
_cell.length_b   1.000
_cell.length_c   1.000
_cell.angle_alpha   90.00
_cell.angle_beta   90.00
_cell.angle_gamma   90.00
#
_symmetry.space_group_name_H-M   'P 1'
#
loop_
_entity.id
_entity.type
_entity.pdbx_description
1 polymer ?
#
loop_
_entity_poly.entity_id
_entity_poly.type
_entity_poly.pdbx_seq_one_letter_code
_entity_poly.pdbx_strand_id
1 'polypeptide(L)'
;IKYVFIFENKGEAVGVTLHHPHGQIYAFSYIPPTVEKELGAAKRYYEQHQNCLFCATLAEEYQDGRRIVFGGERFVAFIPFFARYPYEVYLAPKKHLASMAEFTAEDRRDLALVLKGLLLKYDALFGFSFPYLMVVHQAPTDGAEYPHYHLHFEFYPPHRTAKKLKYLAGCEA
;
A
#
# COMPACT_ATOMS: atom_id res chain seq x y z
N ILE A 1 11.47 -16.91 -9.99
CA ILE A 1 10.42 -15.89 -9.77
C ILE A 1 11.16 -14.57 -9.63
N LYS A 2 10.76 -13.53 -10.37
CA LYS A 2 11.39 -12.20 -10.32
C LYS A 2 10.61 -11.23 -9.45
N TYR A 3 9.29 -11.43 -9.32
CA TYR A 3 8.44 -10.61 -8.46
C TYR A 3 7.28 -11.42 -7.89
N VAL A 4 6.93 -11.17 -6.64
CA VAL A 4 5.78 -11.77 -5.95
C VAL A 4 4.79 -10.65 -5.62
N PHE A 5 3.65 -10.66 -6.30
CA PHE A 5 2.59 -9.66 -6.14
C PHE A 5 1.46 -10.23 -5.28
N ILE A 6 1.28 -9.65 -4.10
CA ILE A 6 0.23 -10.04 -3.15
C ILE A 6 -0.87 -8.99 -3.23
N PHE A 7 -2.13 -9.43 -3.34
CA PHE A 7 -3.26 -8.53 -3.38
C PHE A 7 -4.54 -9.15 -2.82
N GLU A 8 -5.51 -8.31 -2.49
CA GLU A 8 -6.84 -8.68 -2.06
C GLU A 8 -7.87 -7.81 -2.79
N ASN A 9 -8.92 -8.45 -3.28
CA ASN A 9 -10.11 -7.77 -3.79
C ASN A 9 -11.23 -8.05 -2.80
N LYS A 10 -11.80 -7.00 -2.20
CA LYS A 10 -12.94 -7.11 -1.27
C LYS A 10 -14.16 -6.39 -1.83
N GLY A 11 -15.26 -7.12 -2.00
CA GLY A 11 -16.57 -6.59 -2.37
C GLY A 11 -16.87 -6.56 -3.88
N GLU A 12 -18.15 -6.60 -4.23
CA GLU A 12 -18.61 -6.68 -5.63
C GLU A 12 -18.19 -5.46 -6.47
N ALA A 13 -18.07 -4.29 -5.84
CA ALA A 13 -17.65 -3.06 -6.50
C ALA A 13 -16.23 -3.12 -7.11
N VAL A 14 -15.41 -4.10 -6.70
CA VAL A 14 -14.08 -4.38 -7.26
C VAL A 14 -14.02 -5.75 -7.97
N GLY A 15 -15.18 -6.27 -8.41
CA GLY A 15 -15.26 -7.47 -9.27
C GLY A 15 -15.20 -8.81 -8.53
N VAL A 16 -15.40 -8.84 -7.21
CA VAL A 16 -15.42 -10.08 -6.44
C VAL A 16 -16.73 -10.83 -6.64
N THR A 17 -16.65 -12.08 -7.09
CA THR A 17 -17.79 -13.00 -7.20
C THR A 17 -17.83 -14.06 -6.08
N LEU A 18 -16.74 -14.24 -5.34
CA LEU A 18 -16.62 -15.17 -4.23
C LEU A 18 -16.63 -14.42 -2.90
N HIS A 19 -17.70 -14.56 -2.11
CA HIS A 19 -17.88 -13.81 -0.85
C HIS A 19 -17.01 -14.30 0.32
N HIS A 20 -16.32 -15.44 0.20
CA HIS A 20 -15.40 -15.90 1.24
C HIS A 20 -14.17 -14.97 1.33
N PRO A 21 -13.73 -14.55 2.53
CA PRO A 21 -12.53 -13.71 2.67
C PRO A 21 -11.28 -14.42 2.12
N HIS A 22 -10.66 -13.86 1.09
CA HIS A 22 -9.45 -14.41 0.48
C HIS A 22 -8.62 -13.31 -0.20
N GLY A 23 -7.31 -13.50 -0.20
CA GLY A 23 -6.37 -12.78 -1.06
C GLY A 23 -5.83 -13.68 -2.17
N GLN A 24 -4.98 -13.12 -3.02
CA GLN A 24 -4.33 -13.81 -4.12
C GLN A 24 -2.84 -13.44 -4.18
N ILE A 25 -2.03 -14.35 -4.71
CA ILE A 25 -0.60 -14.13 -4.91
C ILE A 25 -0.24 -14.55 -6.33
N TYR A 26 0.33 -13.62 -7.09
CA TYR A 26 0.90 -13.89 -8.41
C TYR A 26 2.41 -13.88 -8.35
N ALA A 27 3.03 -14.91 -8.93
CA ALA A 27 4.47 -15.04 -9.04
C ALA A 27 4.88 -14.83 -10.50
N PHE A 28 5.54 -13.71 -10.78
CA PHE A 28 5.94 -13.33 -12.13
C PHE A 28 7.37 -13.73 -12.45
N SER A 29 7.64 -14.07 -13.71
CA SER A 29 8.98 -14.28 -14.26
C SER A 29 9.68 -12.98 -14.70
N TYR A 30 9.00 -11.83 -14.54
CA TYR A 30 9.47 -10.48 -14.84
C TYR A 30 9.03 -9.51 -13.74
N ILE A 31 9.55 -8.28 -13.73
CA ILE A 31 9.10 -7.21 -12.83
C ILE A 31 7.94 -6.47 -13.50
N PRO A 32 6.75 -6.36 -12.88
CA PRO A 32 5.62 -5.68 -13.51
C PRO A 32 5.91 -4.20 -13.83
N PRO A 33 5.37 -3.64 -14.94
CA PRO A 33 5.70 -2.28 -15.38
C PRO A 33 5.47 -1.17 -14.34
N THR A 34 4.44 -1.29 -13.49
CA THR A 34 4.18 -0.33 -12.41
C THR A 34 5.34 -0.33 -11.41
N VAL A 35 5.78 -1.51 -11.00
CA VAL A 35 6.90 -1.69 -10.06
C VAL A 35 8.22 -1.23 -10.70
N GLU A 36 8.44 -1.48 -11.99
CA GLU A 36 9.63 -0.98 -12.71
C GLU A 36 9.72 0.55 -12.70
N LYS A 37 8.59 1.23 -12.94
CA LYS A 37 8.52 2.71 -12.89
C LYS A 37 8.84 3.22 -11.49
N GLU A 38 8.30 2.56 -10.49
CA GLU A 38 8.46 2.91 -9.09
C GLU A 38 9.91 2.72 -8.62
N LEU A 39 10.52 1.57 -8.93
CA LEU A 39 11.95 1.30 -8.71
C LEU A 39 12.83 2.34 -9.40
N GLY A 40 12.50 2.69 -10.65
CA GLY A 40 13.22 3.72 -11.39
C GLY A 40 13.15 5.10 -10.72
N ALA A 41 11.99 5.49 -10.18
CA ALA A 41 11.83 6.74 -9.44
C ALA A 41 12.59 6.71 -8.10
N ALA A 42 12.45 5.63 -7.34
CA ALA A 42 13.14 5.43 -6.07
C ALA A 42 14.66 5.43 -6.24
N LYS A 43 15.18 4.76 -7.28
CA LYS A 43 16.62 4.75 -7.60
C LYS A 43 17.14 6.15 -7.93
N ARG A 44 16.47 6.90 -8.81
CA ARG A 44 16.86 8.28 -9.15
C ARG A 44 16.90 9.18 -7.92
N TYR A 45 15.87 9.09 -7.06
CA TYR A 45 15.83 9.86 -5.83
C TYR A 45 16.98 9.49 -4.89
N TYR A 46 17.24 8.18 -4.72
CA TYR A 46 18.32 7.68 -3.88
C TYR A 46 19.71 8.13 -4.36
N GLU A 47 19.97 8.09 -5.66
CA GLU A 47 21.24 8.57 -6.23
C GLU A 47 21.48 10.06 -5.94
N GLN A 48 20.42 10.88 -5.97
CA GLN A 48 20.49 12.32 -5.75
C GLN A 48 20.55 12.72 -4.27
N HIS A 49 19.82 12.01 -3.40
CA HIS A 49 19.61 12.43 -2.00
C HIS A 49 20.28 11.50 -0.99
N GLN A 50 20.81 10.35 -1.43
CA GLN A 50 21.37 9.30 -0.58
C GLN A 50 20.38 8.84 0.51
N ASN A 51 19.08 8.92 0.21
CA ASN A 51 17.99 8.55 1.11
C ASN A 51 16.88 7.84 0.32
N CYS A 52 16.13 6.98 0.98
CA CYS A 52 15.01 6.27 0.37
C CYS A 52 13.82 7.23 0.15
N LEU A 53 13.27 7.22 -1.07
CA LEU A 53 12.14 8.07 -1.47
C LEU A 53 10.93 7.91 -0.53
N PHE A 54 10.53 6.67 -0.25
CA PHE A 54 9.39 6.38 0.62
C PHE A 54 9.64 6.77 2.07
N CYS A 55 10.86 6.59 2.57
CA CYS A 55 11.23 7.04 3.91
C CYS A 55 11.14 8.57 4.02
N ALA A 56 11.57 9.29 2.99
CA ALA A 56 11.42 10.74 2.91
C ALA A 56 9.94 11.16 2.88
N THR A 57 9.12 10.51 2.04
CA THR A 57 7.66 10.74 2.01
C THR A 57 7.02 10.49 3.38
N LEU A 58 7.34 9.40 4.06
CA LEU A 58 6.84 9.13 5.41
C LEU A 58 7.26 10.22 6.41
N ALA A 59 8.50 10.70 6.34
CA ALA A 59 8.97 11.78 7.20
C ALA A 59 8.20 13.08 6.96
N GLU A 60 7.92 13.44 5.70
CA GLU A 60 7.09 14.59 5.34
C GLU A 60 5.66 14.45 5.85
N GLU A 61 5.05 13.27 5.71
CA GLU A 61 3.69 13.01 6.19
C GLU A 61 3.62 13.08 7.73
N TYR A 62 4.68 12.69 8.44
CA TYR A 62 4.78 12.88 9.89
C TYR A 62 4.95 14.34 10.30
N GLN A 63 5.71 15.13 9.53
CA GLN A 63 5.89 16.55 9.79
C GLN A 63 4.59 17.34 9.59
N ASP A 64 3.80 16.99 8.57
CA ASP A 64 2.49 17.60 8.31
C ASP A 64 1.44 17.09 9.32
N GLY A 65 1.35 15.78 9.51
CA GLY A 65 0.44 15.12 10.45
C GLY A 65 -1.04 15.06 10.02
N ARG A 66 -1.51 15.94 9.12
CA ARG A 66 -2.94 16.01 8.74
C ARG A 66 -3.45 14.78 7.98
N ARG A 67 -2.56 14.03 7.34
CA ARG A 67 -2.90 12.86 6.51
C ARG A 67 -2.62 11.53 7.20
N ILE A 68 -2.22 11.54 8.47
CA ILE A 68 -2.08 10.32 9.27
C ILE A 68 -3.47 9.83 9.69
N VAL A 69 -3.82 8.60 9.31
CA VAL A 69 -5.15 8.00 9.56
C VAL A 69 -5.14 7.18 10.84
N PHE A 70 -4.12 6.33 11.00
CA PHE A 70 -3.95 5.43 12.12
C PHE A 70 -2.50 4.96 12.19
N GLY A 71 -1.99 4.64 13.37
CA GLY A 71 -0.62 4.13 13.51
C GLY A 71 -0.45 3.28 14.75
N GLY A 72 0.41 2.28 14.64
CA GLY A 72 0.88 1.45 15.73
C GLY A 72 2.26 1.90 16.20
N GLU A 73 3.02 1.01 16.82
CA GLU A 73 4.40 1.28 17.22
C GLU A 73 5.32 1.31 15.98
N ARG A 74 5.12 0.37 15.05
CA ARG A 74 6.02 0.03 13.94
C ARG A 74 5.45 0.33 12.57
N PHE A 75 4.13 0.39 12.41
CA PHE A 75 3.46 0.69 11.15
C PHE A 75 2.61 1.95 11.25
N VAL A 76 2.37 2.57 10.09
CA VAL A 76 1.51 3.75 9.96
C VAL A 76 0.67 3.64 8.70
N ALA A 77 -0.59 4.05 8.82
CA ALA A 77 -1.53 4.21 7.73
C ALA A 77 -1.78 5.71 7.50
N PHE A 78 -1.57 6.17 6.28
CA PHE A 78 -1.67 7.58 5.90
C PHE A 78 -2.24 7.73 4.49
N ILE A 79 -2.85 8.89 4.21
CA ILE A 79 -3.29 9.24 2.87
C ILE A 79 -2.09 9.87 2.15
N PRO A 80 -1.51 9.27 1.11
CA PRO A 80 -0.39 9.90 0.42
C PRO A 80 -0.83 11.24 -0.18
N PHE A 81 0.02 12.26 -0.15
CA PHE A 81 -0.30 13.57 -0.75
C PHE A 81 -0.66 13.50 -2.25
N PHE A 82 -0.21 12.44 -2.94
CA PHE A 82 -0.47 12.13 -4.35
C PHE A 82 -1.60 11.09 -4.55
N ALA A 83 -2.45 10.87 -3.55
CA ALA A 83 -3.59 9.94 -3.62
C ALA A 83 -4.46 10.16 -4.86
N ARG A 84 -4.81 9.07 -5.54
CA ARG A 84 -5.70 9.05 -6.69
C ARG A 84 -7.12 8.63 -6.30
N TYR A 85 -7.31 7.74 -5.34
CA TYR A 85 -8.63 7.35 -4.86
C TYR A 85 -9.12 8.27 -3.72
N PRO A 86 -10.45 8.49 -3.56
CA PRO A 86 -10.99 9.45 -2.59
C PRO A 86 -10.59 9.17 -1.15
N TYR A 87 -10.43 7.89 -0.82
CA TYR A 87 -10.00 7.41 0.48
C TYR A 87 -8.79 6.49 0.34
N GLU A 88 -7.89 6.77 -0.61
CA GLU A 88 -6.65 6.03 -0.77
C GLU A 88 -5.83 6.08 0.53
N VAL A 89 -5.31 4.93 0.95
CA VAL A 89 -4.43 4.86 2.11
C VAL A 89 -3.24 4.00 1.78
N TYR A 90 -2.06 4.48 2.13
CA TYR A 90 -0.85 3.69 2.17
C TYR A 90 -0.59 3.26 3.60
N LEU A 91 -0.18 2.00 3.78
CA LEU A 91 0.28 1.46 5.05
C LEU A 91 1.72 1.01 4.87
N ALA A 92 2.63 1.49 5.71
CA ALA A 92 4.06 1.21 5.59
C ALA A 92 4.73 1.03 6.97
N PRO A 93 5.82 0.26 7.07
CA PRO A 93 6.64 0.24 8.26
C PRO A 93 7.34 1.59 8.45
N LYS A 94 7.46 2.04 9.69
CA LYS A 94 8.17 3.28 10.03
C LYS A 94 9.68 3.12 9.89
N LYS A 95 10.17 1.90 10.04
CA LYS A 95 11.57 1.53 9.74
C LYS A 95 11.68 1.15 8.27
N HIS A 96 12.83 1.40 7.68
CA HIS A 96 13.12 0.93 6.33
C HIS A 96 13.18 -0.60 6.30
N LEU A 97 12.25 -1.22 5.56
CA LEU A 97 12.20 -2.65 5.27
C LEU A 97 11.88 -2.81 3.79
N ALA A 98 12.62 -3.64 3.08
CA ALA A 98 12.43 -3.80 1.64
C ALA A 98 11.40 -4.89 1.31
N SER A 99 11.23 -5.89 2.18
CA SER A 99 10.28 -6.99 1.99
C SER A 99 9.61 -7.45 3.29
N MET A 100 8.41 -8.03 3.17
CA MET A 100 7.73 -8.72 4.27
C MET A 100 8.55 -9.89 4.85
N ALA A 101 9.50 -10.43 4.08
CA ALA A 101 10.40 -11.49 4.53
C ALA A 101 11.32 -11.04 5.69
N GLU A 102 11.54 -9.73 5.85
CA GLU A 102 12.36 -9.14 6.91
C GLU A 102 11.61 -8.98 8.24
N PHE A 103 10.31 -9.26 8.28
CA PHE A 103 9.50 -9.01 9.46
C PHE A 103 9.89 -9.87 10.67
N THR A 104 10.04 -9.20 11.80
CA THR A 104 10.06 -9.82 13.12
C THR A 104 8.66 -10.23 13.58
N ALA A 105 8.58 -10.92 14.72
CA ALA A 105 7.29 -11.28 15.31
C ALA A 105 6.52 -10.05 15.81
N GLU A 106 7.22 -9.00 16.21
CA GLU A 106 6.68 -7.72 16.65
C GLU A 106 6.16 -6.90 15.46
N ASP A 107 6.88 -6.91 14.32
CA ASP A 107 6.42 -6.25 13.10
C ASP A 107 5.11 -6.87 12.60
N ARG A 108 5.02 -8.21 12.57
CA ARG A 108 3.78 -8.91 12.20
C ARG A 108 2.60 -8.57 13.11
N ARG A 109 2.83 -8.47 14.42
CA ARG A 109 1.80 -8.13 15.41
C ARG A 109 1.30 -6.70 15.24
N ASP A 110 2.20 -5.74 15.07
CA ASP A 110 1.83 -4.34 14.89
C ASP A 110 1.15 -4.10 13.53
N LEU A 111 1.62 -4.75 12.45
CA LEU A 111 0.95 -4.74 11.15
C LEU A 111 -0.51 -5.23 11.28
N ALA A 112 -0.73 -6.36 11.97
CA ALA A 112 -2.09 -6.90 12.16
C ALA A 112 -3.00 -5.92 12.92
N LEU A 113 -2.45 -5.19 13.91
CA LEU A 113 -3.16 -4.17 14.66
C LEU A 113 -3.52 -2.96 13.78
N VAL A 114 -2.56 -2.43 13.03
CA VAL A 114 -2.77 -1.27 12.16
C VAL A 114 -3.72 -1.61 11.01
N LEU A 115 -3.54 -2.77 10.38
CA LEU A 115 -4.42 -3.26 9.32
C LEU A 115 -5.85 -3.41 9.82
N LYS A 116 -6.07 -4.10 10.95
CA LYS A 116 -7.41 -4.24 11.55
C LYS A 116 -8.03 -2.88 11.86
N GLY A 117 -7.26 -1.96 12.45
CA GLY A 117 -7.73 -0.61 12.77
C GLY A 117 -8.13 0.19 11.53
N LEU A 118 -7.34 0.11 10.45
CA LEU A 118 -7.66 0.73 9.16
C LEU A 118 -8.95 0.16 8.56
N LEU A 119 -9.08 -1.17 8.49
CA LEU A 119 -10.25 -1.83 7.90
C LEU A 119 -11.54 -1.52 8.67
N LEU A 120 -11.48 -1.47 10.01
CA LEU A 120 -12.63 -1.06 10.82
C LEU A 120 -13.01 0.40 10.61
N LYS A 121 -12.04 1.30 10.39
CA LYS A 121 -12.31 2.70 10.04
C LYS A 121 -12.97 2.83 8.68
N TYR A 122 -12.55 2.03 7.69
CA TYR A 122 -13.20 1.98 6.39
C TYR A 122 -14.67 1.53 6.50
N ASP A 123 -14.94 0.45 7.23
CA ASP A 123 -16.31 -0.03 7.39
C ASP A 123 -17.18 1.00 8.14
N ALA A 124 -16.61 1.70 9.13
CA ALA A 124 -17.28 2.75 9.88
C ALA A 124 -17.55 4.03 9.06
N LEU A 125 -16.80 4.30 7.98
CA LEU A 125 -16.91 5.52 7.18
C LEU A 125 -18.32 5.71 6.62
N PHE A 126 -18.95 4.64 6.14
CA PHE A 126 -20.32 4.65 5.63
C PHE A 126 -21.23 3.58 6.25
N GLY A 127 -20.76 2.83 7.25
CA GLY A 127 -21.57 1.87 7.99
C GLY A 127 -21.86 0.56 7.24
N PHE A 128 -20.98 0.15 6.33
CA PHE A 128 -21.08 -1.13 5.60
C PHE A 128 -19.69 -1.70 5.33
N SER A 129 -19.62 -2.99 4.94
CA SER A 129 -18.36 -3.65 4.57
C SER A 129 -17.74 -2.96 3.34
N PHE A 130 -16.74 -2.11 3.57
CA PHE A 130 -16.24 -1.17 2.59
C PHE A 130 -15.36 -1.90 1.55
N PRO A 131 -15.70 -1.79 0.24
CA PRO A 131 -14.92 -2.42 -0.82
C PRO A 131 -13.56 -1.75 -1.02
N TYR A 132 -12.55 -2.55 -1.36
CA TYR A 132 -11.23 -2.05 -1.73
C TYR A 132 -10.46 -3.08 -2.58
N LEU A 133 -9.51 -2.58 -3.37
CA LEU A 133 -8.36 -3.34 -3.82
C LEU A 133 -7.21 -3.05 -2.85
N MET A 134 -6.54 -4.07 -2.31
CA MET A 134 -5.31 -3.92 -1.55
C MET A 134 -4.18 -4.59 -2.32
N VAL A 135 -3.04 -3.93 -2.45
CA VAL A 135 -1.84 -4.50 -3.08
C VAL A 135 -0.63 -4.31 -2.18
N VAL A 136 0.33 -5.23 -2.27
CA VAL A 136 1.62 -5.14 -1.57
C VAL A 136 2.73 -4.91 -2.57
N HIS A 137 3.44 -3.81 -2.39
CA HIS A 137 4.64 -3.46 -3.14
C HIS A 137 5.86 -3.67 -2.27
N GLN A 138 6.76 -4.53 -2.72
CA GLN A 138 7.98 -4.93 -2.02
C GLN A 138 9.14 -5.09 -2.99
N ALA A 139 10.37 -5.13 -2.50
CA ALA A 139 11.53 -5.30 -3.36
C ALA A 139 11.40 -6.57 -4.23
N PRO A 140 11.86 -6.54 -5.50
CA PRO A 140 11.90 -7.71 -6.36
C PRO A 140 12.61 -8.90 -5.72
N THR A 141 12.16 -10.10 -6.07
CA THR A 141 12.67 -11.36 -5.53
C THR A 141 13.70 -12.01 -6.45
N ASP A 142 14.39 -11.20 -7.25
CA ASP A 142 15.29 -11.66 -8.30
C ASP A 142 16.75 -11.87 -7.87
N GLY A 143 17.02 -11.69 -6.58
CA GLY A 143 18.33 -11.88 -5.94
C GLY A 143 19.21 -10.63 -5.92
N ALA A 144 18.75 -9.50 -6.46
CA ALA A 144 19.45 -8.22 -6.35
C ALA A 144 19.05 -7.46 -5.07
N GLU A 145 19.88 -6.51 -4.67
CA GLU A 145 19.59 -5.61 -3.55
C GLU A 145 18.89 -4.33 -4.01
N TYR A 146 17.89 -3.90 -3.24
CA TYR A 146 17.08 -2.71 -3.53
C TYR A 146 17.04 -1.76 -2.33
N PRO A 147 18.19 -1.22 -1.86
CA PRO A 147 18.24 -0.33 -0.68
C PRO A 147 17.47 0.98 -0.85
N HIS A 148 17.09 1.31 -2.08
CA HIS A 148 16.28 2.48 -2.42
C HIS A 148 14.77 2.23 -2.30
N TYR A 149 14.33 0.97 -2.16
CA TYR A 149 12.93 0.57 -2.19
C TYR A 149 12.43 0.20 -0.79
N HIS A 150 11.15 0.48 -0.51
CA HIS A 150 10.58 0.33 0.82
C HIS A 150 9.19 -0.30 0.71
N LEU A 151 8.97 -1.37 1.46
CA LEU A 151 7.72 -2.12 1.50
C LEU A 151 6.54 -1.23 1.87
N HIS A 152 5.46 -1.28 1.11
CA HIS A 152 4.20 -0.62 1.47
C HIS A 152 3.00 -1.38 0.92
N PHE A 153 1.86 -1.14 1.55
CA PHE A 153 0.56 -1.67 1.21
C PHE A 153 -0.28 -0.51 0.71
N GLU A 154 -0.93 -0.66 -0.45
CA GLU A 154 -1.78 0.37 -1.01
C GLU A 154 -3.23 -0.09 -1.02
N PHE A 155 -4.13 0.78 -0.58
CA PHE A 155 -5.57 0.55 -0.59
C PHE A 155 -6.25 1.47 -1.59
N TYR A 156 -6.95 0.90 -2.56
CA TYR A 156 -7.71 1.63 -3.57
C TYR A 156 -9.22 1.38 -3.40
N PRO A 157 -9.90 2.14 -2.54
CA PRO A 157 -11.35 2.03 -2.41
C PRO A 157 -12.08 2.78 -3.52
N PRO A 158 -13.00 2.13 -4.26
CA PRO A 158 -13.70 2.79 -5.36
C PRO A 158 -14.79 3.74 -4.89
N HIS A 159 -15.24 3.68 -3.63
CA HIS A 159 -16.32 4.55 -3.15
C HIS A 159 -15.86 6.01 -2.97
N ARG A 160 -16.55 6.94 -3.62
CA ARG A 160 -16.44 8.39 -3.38
C ARG A 160 -17.44 8.87 -2.32
N THR A 161 -18.62 8.28 -2.32
CA THR A 161 -19.63 8.43 -1.26
C THR A 161 -20.24 7.06 -0.96
N ALA A 162 -21.11 6.98 0.04
CA ALA A 162 -21.85 5.75 0.35
C ALA A 162 -22.59 5.13 -0.86
N LYS A 163 -22.98 5.96 -1.85
CA LYS A 163 -23.79 5.51 -3.01
C LYS A 163 -23.12 5.74 -4.37
N LYS A 164 -21.94 6.38 -4.42
CA LYS A 164 -21.27 6.73 -5.68
C LYS A 164 -19.85 6.19 -5.70
N LEU A 165 -19.50 5.54 -6.80
CA LEU A 165 -18.15 5.09 -7.10
C LEU A 165 -17.37 6.19 -7.84
N LYS A 166 -16.06 6.25 -7.62
CA LYS A 166 -15.10 6.96 -8.45
C LYS A 166 -14.76 6.04 -9.64
N TYR A 167 -14.89 6.59 -10.84
CA TYR A 167 -14.33 6.00 -12.04
C TYR A 167 -13.09 6.83 -12.39
N LEU A 168 -11.93 6.19 -12.48
CA LEU A 168 -10.73 6.87 -12.99
C LEU A 168 -10.98 7.18 -14.47
N ALA A 169 -10.85 8.46 -14.85
CA ALA A 169 -11.14 8.94 -16.20
C ALA A 169 -10.12 10.01 -16.60
N GLY A 170 -9.82 10.10 -17.90
CA GLY A 170 -8.87 11.07 -18.44
C GLY A 170 -7.42 10.71 -18.09
N CYS A 171 -6.65 11.68 -17.58
CA CYS A 171 -5.24 11.49 -17.24
C CYS A 171 -5.01 10.63 -15.97
N GLU A 172 -6.06 10.26 -15.25
CA GLU A 172 -5.98 9.41 -14.05
C GLU A 172 -6.08 7.91 -14.36
N ALA A 173 -6.38 7.53 -15.61
CA ALA A 173 -6.55 6.14 -16.07
C ALA A 173 -5.23 5.44 -16.40
#